data_AF-A0A1Q7J2N1-F1
#
_entry.id   AF-A0A1Q7J2N1-F1
#
_cell.length_a   1.000
_cell.length_b   1.000
_cell.length_c   1.000
_cell.angle_alpha   90.00
_cell.angle_beta   90.00
_cell.angle_gamma   90.00
#
_symmetry.space_group_name_H-M   'P 1'
#
loop_
_entity.id
_entity.type
_entity.pdbx_description
1 polymer ?
#
loop_
_entity_poly.entity_id
_entity_poly.type
_entity_poly.pdbx_seq_one_letter_code
_entity_poly.pdbx_strand_id
1 'polypeptide(L)'
;MKTAAVFCRTLVRVTGPALIVLGVLFWTGHAMSSISLHMALGVVLVLSLWALAVLAAVARVSLGLVILSVAWGFVVPILGVVQTRLLPGPAHWVIQVLHLLVGMAALGLADTLATRITSVAGALRSPGRPSAVATPAGVEGGVARR
;
A
#
# COMPACT_ATOMS: atom_id res chain seq x y z
N MET A 1 16.20 -1.14 4.19
CA MET A 1 14.73 -1.18 4.36
C MET A 1 14.03 0.06 3.82
N LYS A 2 14.33 1.29 4.29
CA LYS A 2 13.62 2.51 3.85
C LYS A 2 13.67 2.73 2.33
N THR A 3 14.84 2.62 1.71
CA THR A 3 15.01 2.75 0.25
C THR A 3 14.19 1.72 -0.52
N ALA A 4 14.21 0.45 -0.08
CA ALA A 4 13.44 -0.62 -0.70
C ALA A 4 11.93 -0.38 -0.61
N ALA A 5 11.43 0.08 0.54
CA ALA A 5 10.01 0.41 0.71
C ALA A 5 9.58 1.60 -0.18
N VAL A 6 10.43 2.64 -0.28
CA VAL A 6 10.17 3.79 -1.17
C VAL A 6 10.18 3.36 -2.64
N PHE A 7 11.13 2.52 -3.03
CA PHE A 7 11.21 1.99 -4.39
C PHE A 7 9.97 1.18 -4.76
N CYS A 8 9.59 0.20 -3.94
CA CYS A 8 8.38 -0.61 -4.18
C CYS A 8 7.11 0.25 -4.21
N ARG A 9 7.00 1.22 -3.31
CA ARG A 9 5.88 2.18 -3.31
C ARG A 9 5.83 3.01 -4.59
N THR A 10 6.99 3.45 -5.09
CA THR A 10 7.07 4.22 -6.33
C THR A 10 6.62 3.38 -7.52
N LEU A 11 7.05 2.11 -7.60
CA LEU A 11 6.56 1.18 -8.60
C LEU A 11 5.04 1.07 -8.56
N VAL A 12 4.44 0.84 -7.38
CA VAL A 12 2.98 0.78 -7.21
C VAL A 12 2.28 2.07 -7.66
N ARG A 13 2.83 3.24 -7.33
CA ARG A 13 2.24 4.54 -7.71
C ARG A 13 2.31 4.83 -9.21
N VAL A 14 3.25 4.22 -9.92
CA VAL A 14 3.37 4.33 -11.38
C VAL A 14 2.53 3.27 -12.08
N THR A 15 2.63 2.01 -11.66
CA THR A 15 1.91 0.90 -12.29
C THR A 15 0.41 0.95 -12.00
N GLY A 16 -0.02 1.40 -10.83
CA GLY A 16 -1.43 1.46 -10.43
C GLY A 16 -2.30 2.29 -11.38
N PRO A 17 -1.99 3.59 -11.61
CA PRO A 17 -2.72 4.40 -12.57
C PRO A 17 -2.67 3.84 -13.99
N ALA A 18 -1.52 3.33 -14.43
CA ALA A 18 -1.38 2.72 -15.76
C ALA A 18 -2.29 1.49 -15.92
N LEU A 19 -2.38 0.64 -14.89
CA LEU A 19 -3.27 -0.53 -14.86
C LEU A 19 -4.74 -0.13 -14.87
N ILE A 20 -5.13 0.90 -14.12
CA ILE A 20 -6.50 1.43 -14.11
C ILE A 20 -6.87 1.93 -15.51
N VAL A 21 -6.01 2.75 -16.12
CA VAL A 21 -6.24 3.29 -17.47
C VAL A 21 -6.37 2.17 -18.49
N LEU A 22 -5.43 1.21 -18.50
CA LEU A 22 -5.49 0.05 -19.40
C LEU A 22 -6.75 -0.80 -19.15
N GLY A 23 -7.13 -1.03 -17.90
CA GLY A 23 -8.33 -1.78 -17.54
C GLY A 23 -9.60 -1.12 -18.07
N VAL A 24 -9.72 0.20 -17.95
CA VAL A 24 -10.86 0.97 -18.49
C VAL A 24 -10.87 0.97 -20.02
N LEU A 25 -9.70 1.07 -20.67
CA LEU A 25 -9.59 0.96 -22.12
C LEU A 25 -10.09 -0.42 -22.59
N PHE A 26 -9.67 -1.50 -21.94
CA PHE A 26 -10.13 -2.85 -22.30
C PHE A 26 -11.62 -3.02 -22.04
N TRP A 27 -12.13 -2.52 -20.91
CA TRP A 27 -13.56 -2.55 -20.62
C TRP A 27 -14.39 -1.89 -21.73
N THR A 28 -13.90 -0.78 -22.29
CA THR A 28 -14.59 -0.04 -23.37
C THR A 28 -14.31 -0.56 -24.78
N GLY A 29 -13.62 -1.70 -24.94
CA GLY A 29 -13.33 -2.28 -26.25
C GLY A 29 -12.05 -1.79 -26.92
N HIS A 30 -11.25 -0.95 -26.27
CA HIS A 30 -10.06 -0.32 -26.82
C HIS A 30 -8.77 -1.03 -26.40
N ALA A 31 -7.68 -0.81 -27.16
CA ALA A 31 -6.32 -1.22 -26.81
C ALA A 31 -6.12 -2.72 -26.50
N MET A 32 -6.96 -3.63 -27.04
CA MET A 32 -6.90 -5.07 -26.78
C MET A 32 -5.55 -5.72 -27.11
N SER A 33 -4.78 -5.15 -28.04
CA SER A 33 -3.41 -5.59 -28.33
C SER A 33 -2.43 -5.40 -27.16
N SER A 34 -2.79 -4.57 -26.18
CA SER A 34 -1.97 -4.22 -25.01
C SER A 34 -2.27 -5.05 -23.76
N ILE A 35 -3.05 -6.13 -23.87
CA ILE A 35 -3.38 -7.01 -22.73
C ILE A 35 -2.11 -7.59 -22.08
N SER A 36 -1.12 -7.99 -22.89
CA SER A 36 0.17 -8.47 -22.38
C SER A 36 0.91 -7.44 -21.52
N LEU A 37 0.84 -6.16 -21.91
CA LEU A 37 1.42 -5.06 -21.12
C LEU A 37 0.69 -4.89 -19.78
N HIS A 38 -0.65 -4.93 -19.78
CA HIS A 38 -1.42 -4.87 -18.54
C HIS A 38 -1.09 -6.03 -17.61
N MET A 39 -0.98 -7.26 -18.11
CA MET A 39 -0.57 -8.40 -17.29
C MET A 39 0.84 -8.22 -16.72
N ALA A 40 1.80 -7.77 -17.54
CA ALA A 40 3.16 -7.51 -17.08
C ALA A 40 3.21 -6.45 -15.96
N LEU A 41 2.50 -5.33 -16.14
CA LEU A 41 2.38 -4.30 -15.11
C LEU A 41 1.67 -4.82 -13.85
N GLY A 42 0.69 -5.71 -14.01
CA GLY A 42 -0.02 -6.36 -12.91
C GLY A 42 0.91 -7.27 -12.09
N VAL A 43 1.79 -8.01 -12.75
CA VAL A 43 2.83 -8.79 -12.08
C VAL A 43 3.79 -7.88 -11.31
N VAL A 44 4.26 -6.78 -11.91
CA VAL A 44 5.12 -5.80 -11.23
C VAL A 44 4.43 -5.23 -9.98
N LEU A 45 3.14 -4.92 -10.08
CA LEU A 45 2.33 -4.46 -8.95
C LEU A 45 2.28 -5.51 -7.83
N VAL A 46 1.93 -6.75 -8.14
CA VAL A 46 1.81 -7.85 -7.16
C VAL A 46 3.14 -8.14 -6.48
N LEU A 47 4.24 -8.21 -7.25
CA LEU A 47 5.57 -8.42 -6.69
C LEU A 47 5.99 -7.27 -5.77
N SER A 48 5.63 -6.03 -6.12
CA SER A 48 5.88 -4.85 -5.27
C SER A 48 5.07 -4.92 -3.97
N LEU A 49 3.81 -5.36 -4.03
CA LEU A 49 2.96 -5.56 -2.85
C LEU A 49 3.54 -6.65 -1.93
N TRP A 50 3.96 -7.78 -2.48
CA TRP A 50 4.58 -8.85 -1.69
C TRP A 50 5.92 -8.43 -1.09
N ALA A 51 6.75 -7.69 -1.84
CA ALA A 51 7.98 -7.12 -1.30
C ALA A 51 7.68 -6.18 -0.12
N LEU A 52 6.66 -5.32 -0.22
CA LEU A 52 6.20 -4.49 0.88
C LEU A 52 5.66 -5.31 2.07
N ALA A 53 4.95 -6.42 1.82
CA ALA A 53 4.47 -7.31 2.87
C ALA A 53 5.63 -7.97 3.64
N VAL A 54 6.66 -8.44 2.94
CA VAL A 54 7.89 -8.98 3.56
C VAL A 54 8.60 -7.90 4.37
N LEU A 55 8.79 -6.70 3.80
CA LEU A 55 9.42 -5.59 4.52
C LEU A 55 8.61 -5.17 5.76
N ALA A 56 7.28 -5.21 5.70
CA ALA A 56 6.41 -4.94 6.82
C ALA A 56 6.52 -6.01 7.91
N ALA A 57 6.62 -7.29 7.54
CA ALA A 57 6.86 -8.37 8.49
C ALA A 57 8.20 -8.19 9.21
N VAL A 58 9.27 -7.87 8.48
CA VAL A 58 10.60 -7.58 9.06
C VAL A 58 10.56 -6.35 9.98
N ALA A 59 9.81 -5.33 9.59
CA ALA A 59 9.59 -4.13 10.41
C ALA A 59 8.61 -4.33 11.57
N ARG A 60 8.11 -5.57 11.80
CA ARG A 60 7.15 -5.93 12.85
C ARG A 60 5.85 -5.13 12.79
N VAL A 61 5.41 -4.78 11.59
CA VAL A 61 4.06 -4.26 11.34
C VAL A 61 3.03 -5.38 11.62
N SER A 62 1.79 -5.00 11.91
CA SER A 62 0.68 -5.91 12.21
C SER A 62 0.62 -7.12 11.26
N LEU A 63 0.72 -8.32 11.83
CA LEU A 63 0.73 -9.58 11.08
C LEU A 63 -0.53 -9.77 10.22
N GLY A 64 -1.70 -9.35 10.71
CA GLY A 64 -2.95 -9.41 9.94
C GLY A 64 -2.90 -8.64 8.62
N LEU A 65 -2.25 -7.46 8.60
CA LEU A 65 -2.08 -6.68 7.38
C LEU A 65 -1.11 -7.33 6.39
N VAL A 66 -0.06 -7.98 6.91
CA VAL A 66 0.89 -8.75 6.09
C VAL A 66 0.18 -9.92 5.42
N ILE A 67 -0.55 -10.73 6.19
CA ILE A 67 -1.29 -11.89 5.69
C ILE A 67 -2.32 -11.45 4.66
N LEU A 68 -3.11 -10.41 4.97
CA LEU A 68 -4.08 -9.84 4.04
C LEU A 68 -3.42 -9.43 2.72
N SER A 69 -2.28 -8.75 2.77
CA SER A 69 -1.57 -8.28 1.58
C SER A 69 -0.99 -9.43 0.74
N VAL A 70 -0.48 -10.48 1.38
CA VAL A 70 -0.01 -11.68 0.68
C VAL A 70 -1.18 -12.37 -0.02
N ALA A 71 -2.29 -12.60 0.69
CA ALA A 71 -3.49 -13.22 0.14
C ALA A 71 -4.06 -12.39 -1.02
N TRP A 72 -4.13 -11.06 -0.86
CA TRP A 72 -4.63 -10.16 -1.89
C TRP A 72 -3.78 -10.18 -3.16
N GLY A 73 -2.45 -10.33 -3.01
CA GLY A 73 -1.53 -10.50 -4.14
C GLY A 73 -1.77 -11.79 -4.95
N PHE A 74 -2.44 -12.80 -4.40
CA PHE A 74 -2.94 -13.94 -5.17
C PHE A 74 -4.32 -13.67 -5.78
N VAL A 75 -5.23 -13.06 -5.02
CA VAL A 75 -6.61 -12.79 -5.47
C VAL A 75 -6.61 -11.95 -6.75
N VAL A 76 -5.80 -10.89 -6.83
CA VAL A 76 -5.74 -9.98 -7.98
C VAL A 76 -5.43 -10.73 -9.31
N PRO A 77 -4.29 -11.44 -9.46
CA PRO A 77 -3.95 -12.11 -10.71
C PRO A 77 -4.87 -13.30 -11.00
N ILE A 78 -5.29 -14.06 -9.98
CA ILE A 78 -6.22 -15.17 -10.19
C ILE A 78 -7.53 -14.65 -10.77
N LEU A 79 -8.14 -13.64 -10.12
CA LEU A 79 -9.37 -13.02 -10.60
C LEU A 79 -9.20 -12.45 -12.00
N GLY A 80 -8.10 -11.76 -12.28
CA GLY A 80 -7.83 -11.17 -13.61
C GLY A 80 -7.74 -12.22 -14.73
N VAL A 81 -7.06 -13.34 -14.48
CA VAL A 81 -6.94 -14.44 -15.46
C VAL A 81 -8.28 -15.13 -15.71
N VAL A 82 -9.07 -15.36 -14.66
CA VAL A 82 -10.35 -16.05 -14.81
C VAL A 82 -11.50 -15.12 -15.21
N GLN A 83 -11.33 -13.79 -15.15
CA GLN A 83 -12.42 -12.83 -15.27
C GLN A 83 -13.27 -13.04 -16.52
N THR A 84 -12.63 -13.30 -17.67
CA THR A 84 -13.28 -13.45 -18.98
C THR A 84 -14.19 -14.67 -19.07
N ARG A 85 -14.05 -15.62 -18.14
CA ARG A 85 -14.86 -16.84 -18.04
C ARG A 85 -15.98 -16.72 -17.01
N LEU A 86 -15.99 -15.67 -16.20
CA LEU A 86 -16.99 -15.44 -15.17
C LEU A 86 -18.12 -14.56 -15.71
N LEU A 87 -19.35 -15.03 -15.53
CA LEU A 87 -20.59 -14.35 -15.95
C LEU A 87 -20.51 -13.76 -17.38
N PRO A 88 -20.15 -14.56 -18.40
CA PRO A 88 -20.12 -14.05 -19.78
C PRO A 88 -21.52 -13.59 -20.20
N GLY A 89 -21.59 -12.50 -20.98
CA GLY A 89 -22.83 -11.90 -21.45
C GLY A 89 -23.15 -10.55 -20.80
N PRO A 90 -24.43 -10.13 -20.75
CA PRO A 90 -24.82 -8.78 -20.32
C PRO A 90 -24.43 -8.42 -18.88
N ALA A 91 -24.21 -9.41 -18.02
CA ALA A 91 -23.81 -9.21 -16.63
C ALA A 91 -22.28 -9.17 -16.42
N HIS A 92 -21.48 -9.36 -17.47
CA HIS A 92 -20.02 -9.48 -17.37
C HIS A 92 -19.35 -8.23 -16.78
N TRP A 93 -19.95 -7.05 -16.98
CA TRP A 93 -19.47 -5.80 -16.41
C TRP A 93 -19.33 -5.83 -14.88
N VAL A 94 -20.14 -6.65 -14.18
CA VAL A 94 -20.04 -6.82 -12.72
C VAL A 94 -18.68 -7.40 -12.34
N ILE A 95 -18.18 -8.37 -13.11
CA ILE A 95 -16.87 -8.98 -12.89
C ILE A 95 -15.76 -7.97 -13.23
N GLN A 96 -15.93 -7.16 -14.27
CA GLN A 96 -14.97 -6.11 -14.64
C GLN A 96 -14.85 -5.05 -13.54
N VAL A 97 -15.98 -4.61 -12.97
CA VAL A 97 -16.00 -3.71 -11.80
C VAL A 97 -15.36 -4.37 -10.59
N LEU A 98 -15.70 -5.63 -10.29
CA LEU A 98 -15.11 -6.36 -9.19
C LEU A 98 -13.59 -6.45 -9.32
N HIS A 99 -13.08 -6.79 -10.50
CA HIS A 99 -11.64 -6.86 -10.75
C HIS A 99 -10.97 -5.50 -10.55
N LEU A 100 -11.58 -4.42 -11.05
CA LEU A 100 -11.09 -3.06 -10.85
C LEU A 100 -11.03 -2.69 -9.37
N LEU A 101 -12.10 -2.94 -8.60
CA LEU A 101 -12.17 -2.67 -7.16
C LEU A 101 -11.11 -3.47 -6.39
N VAL A 102 -10.95 -4.76 -6.71
CA VAL A 102 -9.94 -5.64 -6.11
C VAL A 102 -8.53 -5.15 -6.43
N GLY A 103 -8.29 -4.70 -7.66
CA GLY A 103 -7.03 -4.05 -8.06
C GLY A 103 -6.75 -2.76 -7.29
N MET A 104 -7.75 -1.89 -7.12
CA MET A 104 -7.62 -0.66 -6.32
C MET A 104 -7.36 -0.95 -4.84
N ALA A 105 -8.00 -1.98 -4.28
CA ALA A 105 -7.72 -2.41 -2.91
C ALA A 105 -6.25 -2.84 -2.74
N ALA A 106 -5.64 -3.46 -3.76
CA ALA A 106 -4.21 -3.79 -3.76
C ALA A 106 -3.32 -2.53 -3.67
N LEU A 107 -3.69 -1.45 -4.37
CA LEU A 107 -3.00 -0.15 -4.28
C LEU A 107 -3.07 0.42 -2.85
N GLY A 108 -4.27 0.39 -2.26
CA GLY A 108 -4.49 0.85 -0.88
C GLY A 108 -3.70 0.04 0.14
N LEU A 109 -3.63 -1.28 -0.01
CA LEU A 109 -2.81 -2.15 0.85
C LEU A 109 -1.32 -1.84 0.75
N ALA A 110 -0.81 -1.67 -0.47
CA ALA A 110 0.59 -1.31 -0.69
C ALA A 110 0.96 0.04 -0.06
N ASP A 111 0.13 1.08 -0.24
CA ASP A 111 0.37 2.40 0.36
C ASP A 111 0.28 2.35 1.90
N THR A 112 -0.65 1.56 2.44
CA THR A 112 -0.79 1.35 3.89
C THR A 112 0.46 0.69 4.47
N LEU A 113 0.95 -0.38 3.84
CA LEU A 113 2.17 -1.06 4.25
C LEU A 113 3.38 -0.12 4.22
N ALA A 114 3.60 0.58 3.11
CA ALA A 114 4.74 1.48 2.93
C ALA A 114 4.75 2.63 3.97
N THR A 115 3.57 3.16 4.29
CA THR A 115 3.40 4.20 5.30
C THR A 115 3.72 3.68 6.70
N ARG A 116 3.22 2.48 7.06
CA ARG A 116 3.48 1.86 8.37
C ARG A 116 4.96 1.49 8.55
N ILE A 117 5.60 0.93 7.53
CA ILE A 117 7.05 0.64 7.54
C ILE A 117 7.86 1.91 7.84
N THR A 118 7.53 3.01 7.16
CA THR A 118 8.25 4.29 7.30
C THR A 118 8.02 4.92 8.68
N SER A 119 6.81 4.79 9.21
CA SER A 119 6.43 5.32 10.53
C SER A 119 7.21 4.62 11.66
N VAL A 120 7.29 3.28 11.62
CA VAL A 120 8.09 2.50 12.58
C VAL A 120 9.58 2.87 12.49
N ALA A 121 10.13 3.02 11.27
CA ALA A 121 11.51 3.42 11.08
C ALA A 121 11.81 4.86 11.57
N GLY A 122 10.81 5.74 11.55
CA GLY A 122 10.91 7.10 12.10
C GLY A 122 10.95 7.11 13.63
N ALA A 123 10.09 6.31 14.27
CA ALA A 123 10.05 6.19 15.73
C ALA A 123 11.38 5.68 16.32
N LEU A 124 12.01 4.69 15.68
CA LEU A 124 13.31 4.16 16.11
C LEU A 124 14.48 5.15 15.97
N ARG A 125 14.33 6.22 15.17
CA ARG A 125 15.35 7.26 15.00
C ARG A 125 15.23 8.42 15.99
N SER A 126 14.09 8.54 16.69
CA SER A 126 13.89 9.53 17.74
C SER A 126 13.73 8.90 19.13
N PRO A 127 14.63 8.01 19.59
CA PRO A 127 14.62 7.56 20.97
C PRO A 127 15.10 8.71 21.86
N GLY A 128 14.17 9.54 22.32
CA GLY A 128 14.44 10.61 23.28
C GLY A 128 14.38 12.02 22.67
N ARG A 129 13.17 12.51 22.44
CA ARG A 129 12.89 13.92 22.75
C ARG A 129 12.19 13.89 24.11
N PRO A 130 12.91 14.11 25.24
CA PRO A 130 12.24 14.33 26.51
C PRO A 130 11.20 15.42 26.28
N SER A 131 9.95 15.14 26.63
CA SER A 131 8.97 16.18 26.86
C SER A 131 9.67 17.21 27.72
N ALA A 132 9.85 18.43 27.21
CA ALA A 132 10.43 19.51 27.96
C ALA A 132 9.55 19.70 29.21
N VAL A 133 10.01 19.12 30.31
CA VAL A 133 9.51 19.40 31.65
C VAL A 133 9.85 20.87 31.85
N ALA A 134 8.85 21.72 31.67
CA ALA A 134 8.90 23.08 32.15
C ALA A 134 8.85 23.01 33.68
N THR A 135 10.01 22.85 34.30
CA THR A 135 10.22 23.29 35.68
C THR A 135 10.81 24.70 35.59
N PRO A 136 10.07 25.76 35.91
CA PRO A 136 10.72 26.99 36.31
C PRO A 136 11.28 26.76 37.71
N ALA A 137 12.59 26.87 37.80
CA ALA A 137 13.33 26.89 39.05
C ALA A 137 12.74 27.97 39.98
N GLY A 138 12.60 27.62 41.26
CA GLY A 138 12.42 28.60 42.31
C GLY A 138 13.63 29.54 42.36
N VAL A 139 13.35 30.82 42.57
CA VAL A 139 14.31 31.79 43.11
C VAL A 139 13.70 32.37 44.36
N GLU A 140 14.47 32.23 45.43
CA GLU A 140 14.25 32.68 46.80
C GLU A 140 14.09 34.20 46.90
N GLY A 141 13.42 34.65 47.97
CA GLY A 141 13.63 35.99 48.51
C GLY A 141 12.45 36.55 49.30
N GLY A 142 12.59 36.69 50.62
CA GLY A 142 11.75 37.64 51.36
C GLY A 142 11.42 37.30 52.80
N VAL A 143 12.44 37.19 53.66
CA VAL A 143 12.27 37.43 55.10
C VAL A 143 11.97 38.92 55.33
N ALA A 144 10.83 39.26 55.92
CA ALA A 144 10.61 40.45 56.75
C ALA A 144 9.27 40.36 57.51
N ARG A 145 9.30 40.15 58.84
CA ARG A 145 8.82 41.07 59.90
C ARG A 145 7.50 41.78 59.56
N ARG A 146 6.38 41.53 60.25
CA ARG A 146 6.10 41.85 61.66
C ARG A 146 4.79 41.20 62.08
#